data_AF-A0A371QSQ1-F1
#
_entry.id   AF-A0A371QSQ1-F1
#
_cell.length_a   1.000
_cell.length_b   1.000
_cell.length_c   1.000
_cell.angle_alpha   90.00
_cell.angle_beta   90.00
_cell.angle_gamma   90.00
#
_symmetry.space_group_name_H-M   'P 1'
#
loop_
_entity.id
_entity.type
_entity.pdbx_description
1 polymer ?
#
loop_
_entity_poly.entity_id
_entity_poly.type
_entity_poly.pdbx_seq_one_letter_code
_entity_poly.pdbx_strand_id
1 'polypeptide(L)'
;MEELNGVTIYWLISIGLLVGFIIDLLMMKKGIGMIGNVVWGAIGSIIVGVSMILLGVFAPLIYATLGSIAFLFLINVFSFDQEHKNSAQTSQ
;
A
#
# COMPACT_ATOMS: atom_id res chain seq x y z
N MET A 1 23.50 -10.86 -0.43
CA MET A 1 22.21 -10.62 0.23
C MET A 1 21.92 -9.14 0.07
N GLU A 2 20.69 -8.74 -0.26
CA GLU A 2 20.38 -7.30 -0.30
C GLU A 2 20.53 -6.70 1.09
N GLU A 3 21.28 -5.61 1.18
CA GLU A 3 21.54 -4.94 2.45
C GLU A 3 20.51 -3.82 2.68
N LEU A 4 20.06 -3.69 3.93
CA LEU A 4 19.22 -2.58 4.32
C LEU A 4 20.08 -1.31 4.44
N ASN A 5 20.11 -0.53 3.36
CA ASN A 5 20.81 0.74 3.29
C ASN A 5 19.86 1.85 2.79
N GLY A 6 20.35 3.10 2.75
CA GLY A 6 19.55 4.24 2.33
C GLY A 6 19.01 4.15 0.89
N VAL A 7 19.76 3.50 -0.01
CA VAL A 7 19.33 3.29 -1.41
C VAL A 7 18.15 2.31 -1.45
N THR A 8 18.24 1.20 -0.71
CA THR A 8 17.17 0.21 -0.62
C THR A 8 15.90 0.84 -0.02
N ILE A 9 16.03 1.63 1.04
CA ILE A 9 14.89 2.33 1.66
C ILE A 9 14.27 3.33 0.68
N TYR A 10 15.08 4.09 -0.05
CA TYR A 10 14.60 5.01 -1.08
C TYR A 10 13.75 4.27 -2.14
N TRP A 11 14.21 3.10 -2.60
CA TRP A 11 13.47 2.29 -3.57
C TRP A 11 12.18 1.71 -2.99
N LEU A 12 12.20 1.22 -1.75
CA LEU A 12 11.00 0.71 -1.08
C LEU A 12 9.92 1.79 -0.96
N ILE A 13 10.30 3.00 -0.55
CA ILE A 13 9.39 4.15 -0.50
C ILE A 13 8.88 4.48 -1.90
N SER A 14 9.78 4.62 -2.88
CA SER A 14 9.43 5.05 -4.25
C SER A 14 8.47 4.08 -4.92
N ILE A 15 8.70 2.76 -4.79
CA ILE A 15 7.81 1.73 -5.30
C ILE A 15 6.46 1.79 -4.59
N GLY A 16 6.44 1.93 -3.27
CA GLY A 16 5.17 1.99 -2.54
C GLY A 16 4.33 3.22 -2.89
N LEU A 17 4.96 4.38 -3.09
CA LEU A 17 4.29 5.58 -3.58
C LEU A 17 3.73 5.38 -4.99
N LEU A 18 4.53 4.79 -5.90
CA LEU A 18 4.12 4.51 -7.28
C LEU A 18 2.94 3.52 -7.32
N VAL A 19 3.02 2.43 -6.54
CA VAL A 19 1.95 1.44 -6.43
C VAL A 19 0.69 2.09 -5.88
N GLY A 20 0.80 2.88 -4.82
CA GLY A 20 -0.33 3.62 -4.26
C GLY A 20 -1.01 4.52 -5.28
N PHE A 21 -0.22 5.25 -6.08
CA PHE A 21 -0.75 6.07 -7.16
C PHE A 21 -1.45 5.24 -8.25
N ILE A 22 -0.87 4.12 -8.67
CA ILE A 22 -1.47 3.23 -9.67
C ILE A 22 -2.79 2.65 -9.15
N ILE A 23 -2.82 2.17 -7.90
CA ILE A 23 -4.04 1.61 -7.29
C ILE A 23 -5.15 2.67 -7.22
N ASP A 24 -4.81 3.91 -6.87
CA ASP A 24 -5.77 5.00 -6.87
C ASP A 24 -6.37 5.23 -8.26
N LEU A 25 -5.55 5.27 -9.31
CA LEU A 25 -6.02 5.38 -10.69
C LEU A 25 -6.94 4.22 -11.10
N LEU A 26 -6.63 3.00 -10.65
CA LEU A 26 -7.46 1.82 -10.92
C LEU A 26 -8.81 1.85 -10.16
N MET A 27 -8.81 2.39 -8.95
CA MET A 27 -10.01 2.48 -8.11
C MET A 27 -10.85 3.76 -8.37
N MET A 28 -10.29 4.76 -9.05
CA MET A 28 -10.90 6.03 -9.43
C MET A 28 -11.53 6.81 -8.26
N LYS A 29 -12.81 6.57 -7.94
CA LYS A 29 -13.57 7.27 -6.89
C LYS A 29 -14.00 6.36 -5.75
N LYS A 30 -13.57 5.10 -5.77
CA LYS A 30 -14.03 4.07 -4.85
C LYS A 30 -12.86 3.76 -3.90
N GLY A 31 -12.97 4.11 -2.62
CA GLY A 31 -11.96 3.76 -1.60
C GLY A 31 -11.46 4.95 -0.78
N ILE A 32 -10.26 4.82 -0.20
CA ILE A 32 -9.70 5.79 0.76
C ILE A 32 -9.13 7.08 0.13
N GLY A 33 -9.19 7.20 -1.20
CA GLY A 33 -8.67 8.32 -1.98
C GLY A 33 -7.14 8.35 -2.15
N MET A 34 -6.67 9.24 -3.01
CA MET A 34 -5.27 9.29 -3.50
C MET A 34 -4.24 9.39 -2.38
N ILE A 35 -4.41 10.32 -1.44
CA ILE A 35 -3.46 10.52 -0.34
C ILE A 35 -3.38 9.27 0.52
N GLY A 36 -4.53 8.65 0.83
CA GLY A 36 -4.60 7.40 1.57
C GLY A 36 -3.86 6.27 0.85
N ASN A 37 -4.14 6.09 -0.44
CA ASN A 37 -3.53 5.05 -1.26
C ASN A 37 -2.00 5.20 -1.35
N VAL A 38 -1.50 6.43 -1.53
CA VAL A 38 -0.06 6.71 -1.62
C VAL A 38 0.65 6.47 -0.28
N VAL A 39 0.09 6.97 0.83
CA VAL A 39 0.69 6.81 2.16
C VAL A 39 0.70 5.34 2.57
N TRP A 40 -0.43 4.65 2.45
CA TRP A 40 -0.52 3.24 2.81
C TRP A 40 0.27 2.33 1.86
N GLY A 41 0.40 2.72 0.58
CA GLY A 41 1.25 2.03 -0.38
C GLY A 41 2.73 2.08 0.03
N ALA A 42 3.22 3.25 0.44
CA ALA A 42 4.58 3.42 0.97
C ALA A 42 4.80 2.60 2.24
N ILE A 43 3.89 2.68 3.21
CA ILE A 43 3.98 1.93 4.47
C ILE A 43 4.01 0.42 4.21
N GLY A 44 3.09 -0.09 3.38
CA GLY A 44 3.02 -1.51 3.04
C GLY A 44 4.29 -2.01 2.34
N SER A 45 4.82 -1.22 1.41
CA SER A 45 6.07 -1.54 0.71
C SER A 45 7.26 -1.61 1.67
N ILE A 46 7.41 -0.65 2.58
CA ILE A 46 8.49 -0.65 3.58
C ILE A 46 8.38 -1.87 4.51
N ILE A 47 7.18 -2.13 5.06
CA ILE A 47 6.98 -3.25 6.00
C ILE A 47 7.35 -4.58 5.34
N VAL A 48 6.83 -4.82 4.14
CA VAL A 48 7.05 -6.09 3.44
C VAL A 48 8.49 -6.19 2.93
N GLY A 49 9.01 -5.14 2.33
CA GLY A 49 10.38 -5.11 1.82
C GLY A 49 11.43 -5.31 2.91
N VAL A 50 11.31 -4.60 4.03
CA VAL A 50 12.22 -4.78 5.19
C VAL A 50 12.09 -6.19 5.75
N SER A 51 10.89 -6.74 5.87
CA SER A 51 10.70 -8.12 6.35
C SER A 51 11.40 -9.14 5.45
N MET A 52 11.30 -8.98 4.13
CA MET A 52 11.96 -9.89 3.17
C MET A 52 13.48 -9.79 3.22
N ILE A 53 14.03 -8.57 3.41
CA ILE A 53 15.47 -8.36 3.60
C ILE A 53 15.95 -9.07 4.87
N LEU A 54 15.22 -8.91 5.99
CA LEU A 54 15.57 -9.54 7.27
C LEU A 54 15.51 -11.07 7.21
N LEU A 55 14.58 -11.62 6.43
CA LEU A 55 14.45 -13.06 6.19
C LEU A 55 15.45 -13.60 5.15
N GLY A 56 16.27 -12.74 4.54
CA GLY A 56 17.26 -13.14 3.53
C GLY A 56 16.64 -13.62 2.21
N VAL A 57 15.41 -13.21 1.91
CA VAL A 57 14.69 -13.57 0.69
C VAL A 57 15.23 -12.78 -0.49
N PHE A 58 15.43 -13.46 -1.62
CA PHE A 58 15.86 -12.82 -2.87
C PHE A 58 14.81 -11.84 -3.41
N ALA A 59 15.21 -10.74 -4.05
CA ALA A 59 14.32 -9.77 -4.71
C ALA A 59 13.21 -9.16 -3.81
N PRO A 60 13.56 -8.54 -2.66
CA PRO A 60 12.64 -7.93 -1.71
C PRO A 60 11.81 -6.80 -2.32
N LEU A 61 12.28 -6.09 -3.35
CA LEU A 61 11.50 -5.06 -4.05
C LEU A 61 10.26 -5.63 -4.75
N ILE A 62 10.35 -6.84 -5.32
CA ILE A 62 9.20 -7.50 -5.97
C ILE A 62 8.16 -7.84 -4.91
N TYR A 63 8.59 -8.41 -3.79
CA TYR A 63 7.71 -8.73 -2.68
C TYR A 63 7.13 -7.47 -2.02
N ALA A 64 7.90 -6.39 -1.91
CA ALA A 64 7.42 -5.10 -1.43
C ALA A 64 6.29 -4.55 -2.33
N THR A 65 6.44 -4.70 -3.65
CA THR A 65 5.40 -4.32 -4.62
C THR A 65 4.13 -5.15 -4.42
N LEU A 66 4.26 -6.49 -4.41
CA LEU A 66 3.12 -7.40 -4.23
C LEU A 66 2.43 -7.20 -2.87
N GLY A 67 3.24 -7.02 -1.82
CA GLY A 67 2.79 -6.73 -0.48
C GLY A 67 2.04 -5.41 -0.38
N SER A 68 2.55 -4.35 -1.01
CA SER A 68 1.89 -3.05 -1.09
C SER A 68 0.54 -3.14 -1.81
N ILE A 69 0.46 -3.87 -2.93
CA ILE A 69 -0.81 -4.12 -3.65
C ILE A 69 -1.81 -4.87 -2.77
N ALA A 70 -1.39 -5.97 -2.14
CA ALA A 70 -2.26 -6.76 -1.27
C ALA A 70 -2.76 -5.96 -0.06
N PHE A 71 -1.86 -5.16 0.53
CA PHE A 71 -2.16 -4.31 1.67
C PHE A 71 -3.18 -3.21 1.31
N LEU A 72 -2.96 -2.52 0.19
CA LEU A 72 -3.89 -1.52 -0.32
C LEU A 72 -5.24 -2.11 -0.73
N PHE A 73 -5.25 -3.32 -1.30
CA PHE A 73 -6.48 -4.03 -1.60
C PHE A 73 -7.30 -4.26 -0.32
N LEU A 74 -6.67 -4.76 0.75
CA LEU A 74 -7.35 -4.98 2.03
C LEU A 74 -7.91 -3.67 2.59
N ILE A 75 -7.09 -2.61 2.66
CA ILE A 75 -7.54 -1.32 3.19
C ILE A 75 -8.74 -0.79 2.39
N ASN A 76 -8.65 -0.81 1.06
CA ASN A 76 -9.75 -0.32 0.24
C ASN A 76 -11.01 -1.18 0.40
N VAL A 77 -10.89 -2.51 0.38
CA VAL A 77 -12.02 -3.44 0.62
C VAL A 77 -12.71 -3.15 1.95
N PHE A 78 -11.96 -2.95 3.04
CA PHE A 78 -12.56 -2.68 4.35
C PHE A 78 -13.05 -1.23 4.51
N SER A 79 -12.53 -0.28 3.72
CA SER A 79 -12.99 1.11 3.76
C SER A 79 -14.40 1.30 3.17
N PHE A 80 -14.81 0.45 2.21
CA PHE A 80 -16.14 0.53 1.59
C PHE A 80 -17.30 0.28 2.57
N ASP A 81 -17.08 -0.50 3.63
CA ASP A 81 -18.12 -0.82 4.61
C ASP A 81 -18.51 0.40 5.48
N GLN A 82 -17.64 1.41 5.56
CA GLN A 82 -17.86 2.64 6.32
C GLN A 82 -18.71 3.66 5.54
N GLU A 83 -18.52 3.78 4.23
CA GLU A 83 -19.24 4.75 3.38
C GLU A 83 -20.74 4.42 3.28
N HIS A 84 -21.09 3.13 3.28
CA HIS A 84 -22.49 2.68 3.33
C HIS A 84 -23.17 2.89 4.69
N LYS A 85 -22.44 2.83 5.81
CA LYS A 85 -23.02 3.07 7.14
C LYS A 85 -23.33 4.55 7.38
N ASN A 86 -22.48 5.45 6.90
CA ASN A 86 -22.68 6.89 7.11
C ASN A 86 -23.88 7.44 6.31
N SER A 87 -24.12 6.93 5.10
CA SER A 87 -25.26 7.34 4.27
C SER A 87 -26.62 6.89 4.82
N ALA A 88 -26.67 5.81 5.61
CA ALA A 88 -27.88 5.34 6.28
C ALA A 88 -28.26 6.17 7.53
N GLN A 89 -27.30 6.83 8.18
CA GLN A 89 -27.55 7.60 9.41
C GLN A 89 -27.98 9.05 9.15
N THR A 90 -27.70 9.62 7.98
CA THR A 90 -28.10 11.01 7.64
C THR A 90 -29.56 11.11 7.15
N SER A 91 -30.28 9.99 7.05
CA SER A 91 -31.69 9.93 6.64
C SER A 91 -32.66 9.65 7.80
N GLN A 92 -32.20 9.73 9.06
CA GLN A 92 -33.02 9.71 10.27
C GLN A 92 -32.94 11.07 10.97
#